data_AF-A0A1I7N1C4-F1
#
_entry.id   AF-A0A1I7N1C4-F1
#
_cell.length_a   1.000
_cell.length_b   1.000
_cell.length_c   1.000
_cell.angle_alpha   90.00
_cell.angle_beta   90.00
_cell.angle_gamma   90.00
#
_symmetry.space_group_name_H-M   'P 1'
#
loop_
_entity.id
_entity.type
_entity.pdbx_description
1 polymer ?
#
loop_
_entity_poly.entity_id
_entity_poly.type
_entity_poly.pdbx_seq_one_letter_code
_entity_poly.pdbx_strand_id
1 'polypeptide(L)'
;MTDASPAKRLDDAGVCRTPHPLEIIEEEHALQLELCALLESIADNLPAKLEPALAVIAISILKGSVKAHTKFEEDALFPILRGRLSSNDTVVQALASLSQQHECDEDIADELVEALTDALQSGAPQNPETLGYILRGYFENQRRHIAWEESVVLPAARKALTVEDLARLQEWIMTSDHPRCIRIPLLTLRAGKSSSSICVKCPASLGQEK
;
A
#
# COMPACT_ATOMS: atom_id res chain seq x y z
N MET A 1 -2.37 14.36 -28.51
CA MET A 1 -1.84 12.99 -28.39
C MET A 1 -2.46 12.41 -27.14
N THR A 2 -3.39 11.48 -27.29
CA THR A 2 -4.07 10.83 -26.15
C THR A 2 -3.05 9.99 -25.40
N ASP A 3 -2.72 10.38 -24.17
CA ASP A 3 -1.87 9.59 -23.29
C ASP A 3 -2.53 8.23 -23.08
N ALA A 4 -1.86 7.16 -23.52
CA ALA A 4 -2.42 5.82 -23.44
C ALA A 4 -2.40 5.38 -21.97
N SER A 5 -3.53 4.84 -21.47
CA SER A 5 -3.61 4.31 -20.10
C SER A 5 -2.43 3.36 -19.82
N PRO A 6 -1.82 3.40 -18.61
CA PRO A 6 -0.72 2.53 -18.22
C PRO A 6 -0.93 1.04 -18.55
N ALA A 7 -2.16 0.53 -18.36
CA ALA A 7 -2.54 -0.82 -18.75
C ALA A 7 -2.32 -1.07 -20.25
N LYS A 8 -2.78 -0.17 -21.12
CA LYS A 8 -2.59 -0.29 -22.58
C LYS A 8 -1.11 -0.28 -22.99
N ARG A 9 -0.23 0.39 -22.23
CA ARG A 9 1.21 0.42 -22.53
C ARG A 9 1.88 -0.92 -22.26
N LEU A 10 1.47 -1.64 -21.22
CA LEU A 10 1.93 -3.02 -20.94
C LEU A 10 1.47 -4.00 -22.03
N ASP A 11 0.27 -3.78 -22.57
CA ASP A 11 -0.33 -4.60 -23.63
C ASP A 11 0.50 -4.62 -24.90
N ASP A 12 0.85 -3.43 -25.38
CA ASP A 12 1.58 -3.24 -26.63
C ASP A 12 3.02 -3.76 -26.54
N ALA A 13 3.56 -3.90 -25.32
CA ALA A 13 4.91 -4.36 -25.07
C ALA A 13 5.02 -5.85 -24.72
N GLY A 14 3.91 -6.60 -24.68
CA GLY A 14 3.93 -8.01 -24.33
C GLY A 14 4.37 -8.27 -22.87
N VAL A 15 4.08 -7.38 -21.93
CA VAL A 15 4.39 -7.62 -20.51
C VAL A 15 3.19 -8.25 -19.81
N CYS A 16 3.43 -9.12 -18.82
CA CYS A 16 2.38 -9.69 -17.98
C CYS A 16 1.55 -8.55 -17.35
N ARG A 17 0.24 -8.47 -17.63
CA ARG A 17 -0.61 -7.36 -17.13
C ARG A 17 -0.99 -7.45 -15.65
N THR A 18 -0.46 -8.43 -14.92
CA THR A 18 -1.00 -8.84 -13.63
C THR A 18 0.09 -8.93 -12.57
N PRO A 19 -0.08 -8.25 -11.42
CA PRO A 19 -1.07 -7.20 -11.16
C PRO A 19 -0.65 -5.88 -11.82
N HIS A 20 -1.55 -4.94 -12.07
CA HIS A 20 -1.15 -3.60 -12.52
C HIS A 20 -0.64 -2.80 -11.31
N PRO A 21 0.65 -2.37 -11.27
CA PRO A 21 1.24 -1.82 -10.05
C PRO A 21 0.50 -0.63 -9.43
N LEU A 22 0.06 0.31 -10.26
CA LEU A 22 -0.66 1.49 -9.77
C LEU A 22 -2.09 1.17 -9.33
N GLU A 23 -2.70 0.10 -9.85
CA GLU A 23 -4.03 -0.33 -9.38
C GLU A 23 -3.92 -0.99 -8.01
N ILE A 24 -2.80 -1.69 -7.73
CA ILE A 24 -2.54 -2.24 -6.40
C ILE A 24 -2.41 -1.13 -5.35
N ILE A 25 -1.74 -0.03 -5.68
CA ILE A 25 -1.68 1.14 -4.80
C ILE A 25 -3.08 1.70 -4.53
N GLU A 26 -3.90 1.87 -5.56
CA GLU A 26 -5.28 2.35 -5.41
C GLU A 26 -6.15 1.40 -4.54
N GLU A 27 -5.99 0.09 -4.71
CA GLU A 27 -6.65 -0.91 -3.86
C GLU A 27 -6.17 -0.83 -2.40
N GLU A 28 -4.88 -0.60 -2.17
CA GLU A 28 -4.31 -0.45 -0.83
C GLU A 28 -4.75 0.85 -0.16
N HIS A 29 -4.82 1.95 -0.89
CA HIS A 29 -5.42 3.21 -0.41
C HIS A 29 -6.87 2.99 0.02
N ALA A 30 -7.68 2.30 -0.79
CA ALA A 30 -9.06 1.99 -0.43
C ALA A 30 -9.15 1.20 0.88
N LEU A 31 -8.29 0.19 1.07
CA LEU A 31 -8.23 -0.59 2.31
C LEU A 31 -7.79 0.26 3.51
N GLN A 32 -6.83 1.18 3.34
CA GLN A 32 -6.41 2.08 4.40
C GLN A 32 -7.50 3.12 4.76
N LEU A 33 -8.32 3.55 3.80
CA LEU A 33 -9.48 4.39 4.07
C LEU A 33 -10.57 3.63 4.86
N GLU A 34 -10.77 2.33 4.57
CA GLU A 34 -11.62 1.46 5.40
C GLU A 34 -11.06 1.32 6.82
N LEU A 35 -9.74 1.16 6.97
CA LEU A 35 -9.08 1.21 8.28
C LEU A 35 -9.36 2.54 9.00
N CYS A 36 -9.26 3.68 8.31
CA CYS A 36 -9.56 4.97 8.92
C CYS A 36 -10.99 5.04 9.47
N ALA A 37 -11.98 4.54 8.71
CA ALA A 37 -13.36 4.47 9.18
C ALA A 37 -13.52 3.53 10.39
N LEU A 38 -12.80 2.42 10.40
CA LEU A 38 -12.76 1.48 11.52
C LEU A 38 -12.18 2.13 12.79
N LEU A 39 -11.06 2.83 12.67
CA LEU A 39 -10.40 3.52 13.79
C LEU A 39 -11.27 4.65 14.35
N GLU A 40 -11.95 5.40 13.48
CA GLU A 40 -12.93 6.41 13.88
C GLU A 40 -14.10 5.78 14.65
N SER A 41 -14.64 4.67 14.15
CA SER A 41 -15.68 3.92 14.88
C SER A 41 -15.20 3.44 16.25
N ILE A 42 -13.94 3.03 16.41
CA ILE A 42 -13.39 2.66 17.73
C ILE A 42 -13.33 3.91 18.61
N ALA A 43 -12.75 5.01 18.10
CA ALA A 43 -12.54 6.24 18.85
C ALA A 43 -13.85 6.88 19.34
N ASP A 44 -14.93 6.80 18.58
CA ASP A 44 -16.25 7.34 18.93
C ASP A 44 -17.00 6.53 19.98
N ASN A 45 -16.64 5.26 20.17
CA ASN A 45 -17.24 4.40 21.19
C ASN A 45 -16.46 4.40 22.51
N LEU A 46 -15.26 4.97 22.57
CA LEU A 46 -14.51 5.14 23.81
C LEU A 46 -15.08 6.29 24.65
N PRO A 47 -15.05 6.21 26.00
CA PRO A 47 -14.59 5.08 26.82
C PRO A 47 -15.63 3.96 27.00
N ALA A 48 -16.85 4.14 26.47
CA ALA A 48 -17.99 3.29 26.78
C ALA A 48 -17.79 1.83 26.34
N LYS A 49 -17.17 1.60 25.18
CA LYS A 49 -16.95 0.26 24.63
C LYS A 49 -15.76 0.20 23.69
N LEU A 50 -14.95 -0.85 23.85
CA LEU A 50 -14.02 -1.32 22.83
C LEU A 50 -14.53 -2.65 22.28
N GLU A 51 -14.84 -2.71 20.98
CA GLU A 51 -15.29 -3.94 20.33
C GLU A 51 -14.08 -4.81 19.94
N PRO A 52 -13.92 -6.03 20.51
CA PRO A 52 -12.71 -6.82 20.28
C PRO A 52 -12.47 -7.18 18.81
N ALA A 53 -13.55 -7.48 18.07
CA ALA A 53 -13.44 -7.81 16.64
C ALA A 53 -12.91 -6.64 15.80
N LEU A 54 -13.34 -5.41 16.10
CA LEU A 54 -12.89 -4.21 15.40
C LEU A 54 -11.42 -3.93 15.69
N ALA A 55 -10.99 -4.06 16.95
CA ALA A 55 -9.59 -3.90 17.34
C ALA A 55 -8.69 -4.94 16.66
N VAL A 56 -9.10 -6.21 16.60
CA VAL A 56 -8.33 -7.26 15.90
C VAL A 56 -8.16 -6.95 14.41
N ILE A 57 -9.23 -6.49 13.74
CA ILE A 57 -9.15 -6.11 12.31
C ILE A 57 -8.20 -4.93 12.14
N ALA A 58 -8.34 -3.88 12.97
CA ALA A 58 -7.49 -2.69 12.91
C ALA A 58 -6.00 -3.06 13.07
N ILE A 59 -5.66 -3.85 14.10
CA ILE A 59 -4.30 -4.35 14.33
C ILE A 59 -3.78 -5.11 13.11
N SER A 60 -4.61 -5.97 12.51
CA SER A 60 -4.19 -6.76 11.34
C SER A 60 -3.86 -5.89 10.13
N ILE A 61 -4.61 -4.81 9.89
CA ILE A 61 -4.38 -3.93 8.74
C ILE A 61 -3.17 -3.03 9.01
N LEU A 62 -3.04 -2.46 10.22
CA LEU A 62 -1.89 -1.64 10.63
C LEU A 62 -0.56 -2.41 10.49
N LYS A 63 -0.48 -3.64 11.02
CA LYS A 63 0.75 -4.46 10.97
C LYS A 63 1.08 -5.00 9.58
N GLY A 64 0.06 -5.20 8.75
CA GLY A 64 0.17 -5.86 7.47
C GLY A 64 0.14 -4.87 6.32
N SER A 65 -1.06 -4.43 5.97
CA SER A 65 -1.31 -3.66 4.74
C SER A 65 -0.61 -2.30 4.74
N VAL A 66 -0.63 -1.56 5.85
CA VAL A 66 -0.02 -0.21 5.91
C VAL A 66 1.49 -0.32 5.70
N LYS A 67 2.17 -1.18 6.48
CA LYS A 67 3.61 -1.40 6.34
C LYS A 67 4.02 -1.92 4.96
N ALA A 68 3.26 -2.84 4.40
CA ALA A 68 3.52 -3.39 3.07
C ALA A 68 3.42 -2.32 1.97
N HIS A 69 2.42 -1.45 2.09
CA HIS A 69 2.17 -0.35 1.17
C HIS A 69 3.30 0.68 1.22
N THR A 70 3.64 1.21 2.40
CA THR A 70 4.75 2.16 2.57
C THR A 70 6.06 1.59 2.03
N LYS A 71 6.33 0.31 2.28
CA LYS A 71 7.52 -0.36 1.75
C LYS A 71 7.52 -0.42 0.21
N PHE A 72 6.36 -0.67 -0.41
CA PHE A 72 6.25 -0.68 -1.86
C PHE A 72 6.57 0.69 -2.46
N GLU A 73 6.10 1.75 -1.82
CA GLU A 73 6.37 3.11 -2.27
C GLU A 73 7.83 3.49 -2.11
N GLU A 74 8.40 3.28 -0.92
CA GLU A 74 9.77 3.67 -0.59
C GLU A 74 10.83 2.85 -1.32
N ASP A 75 10.66 1.53 -1.38
CA ASP A 75 11.67 0.63 -1.96
C ASP A 75 11.56 0.51 -3.49
N ALA A 76 10.40 0.82 -4.07
CA ALA A 76 10.13 0.58 -5.49
C ALA A 76 9.63 1.80 -6.26
N LEU A 77 8.49 2.38 -5.89
CA LEU A 77 7.87 3.45 -6.69
C LEU A 77 8.68 4.75 -6.67
N PHE A 78 8.99 5.27 -5.48
CA PHE A 78 9.65 6.56 -5.31
C PHE A 78 11.06 6.59 -5.92
N PRO A 79 11.91 5.55 -5.79
CA PRO A 79 13.18 5.48 -6.49
C PRO A 79 13.05 5.64 -8.02
N ILE A 80 12.03 5.00 -8.61
CA ILE A 80 11.78 5.11 -10.05
C ILE A 80 11.33 6.53 -10.41
N LEU A 81 10.41 7.12 -9.65
CA LEU A 81 9.95 8.50 -9.89
C LEU A 81 11.09 9.51 -9.80
N ARG A 82 11.96 9.39 -8.79
CA ARG A 82 13.16 10.23 -8.63
C ARG A 82 14.12 10.09 -9.83
N GLY A 83 14.19 8.92 -10.46
CA GLY A 83 15.00 8.69 -11.65
C GLY A 83 14.36 9.16 -12.96
N ARG A 84 13.03 9.26 -13.03
CA ARG A 84 12.28 9.65 -14.24
C ARG A 84 11.99 11.13 -14.34
N LEU A 85 11.78 11.78 -13.21
CA LEU A 85 11.44 13.19 -13.11
C LEU A 85 12.70 14.06 -12.94
N SER A 86 12.59 15.34 -13.26
CA SER A 86 13.68 16.29 -12.99
C SER A 86 13.90 16.44 -11.48
N SER A 87 15.14 16.65 -11.05
CA SER A 87 15.43 16.95 -9.64
C SER A 87 14.75 18.23 -9.13
N ASN A 88 14.39 19.14 -10.05
CA ASN A 88 13.64 20.36 -9.74
C ASN A 88 12.12 20.18 -9.87
N ASP A 89 11.65 18.97 -10.20
CA ASP A 89 10.23 18.66 -10.25
C ASP A 89 9.64 18.74 -8.84
N THR A 90 8.48 19.39 -8.71
CA THR A 90 7.81 19.57 -7.42
C THR A 90 7.43 18.26 -6.77
N VAL A 91 7.11 17.22 -7.57
CA VAL A 91 6.82 15.88 -7.05
C VAL A 91 8.07 15.31 -6.39
N VAL A 92 9.23 15.38 -7.04
CA VAL A 92 10.50 14.86 -6.51
C VAL A 92 10.88 15.54 -5.20
N GLN A 93 10.66 16.85 -5.09
CA GLN A 93 10.90 17.59 -3.84
C GLN A 93 9.94 17.14 -2.73
N ALA A 94 8.68 16.92 -3.05
CA ALA A 94 7.68 16.47 -2.09
C ALA A 94 7.90 15.02 -1.62
N LEU A 95 8.45 14.13 -2.47
CA LEU A 95 8.75 12.75 -2.09
C LEU A 95 9.69 12.65 -0.88
N ALA A 96 10.59 13.61 -0.66
CA ALA A 96 11.46 13.60 0.53
C ALA A 96 10.70 13.94 1.83
N SER A 97 9.67 14.79 1.72
CA SER A 97 8.79 15.11 2.84
C SER A 97 7.83 13.97 3.14
N LEU A 98 7.33 13.27 2.11
CA LEU A 98 6.54 12.06 2.29
C LEU A 98 7.29 10.97 3.04
N SER A 99 8.54 10.70 2.66
CA SER A 99 9.31 9.66 3.35
C SER A 99 9.49 9.96 4.85
N GLN A 100 9.62 11.24 5.23
CA GLN A 100 9.64 11.63 6.65
C GLN A 100 8.27 11.45 7.32
N GLN A 101 7.18 11.70 6.59
CA GLN A 101 5.82 11.45 7.09
C GLN A 101 5.60 9.95 7.29
N HIS A 102 6.03 9.11 6.34
CA HIS A 102 5.99 7.65 6.46
C HIS A 102 6.68 7.14 7.72
N GLU A 103 7.90 7.61 7.99
CA GLU A 103 8.63 7.24 9.22
C GLU A 103 7.81 7.60 10.48
N CYS A 104 7.24 8.81 10.53
CA CYS A 104 6.44 9.24 11.68
C CYS A 104 5.11 8.47 11.79
N ASP A 105 4.44 8.21 10.66
CA ASP A 105 3.17 7.49 10.62
C ASP A 105 3.36 6.00 10.98
N GLU A 106 4.51 5.40 10.64
CA GLU A 106 4.85 4.04 11.04
C GLU A 106 5.05 3.92 12.55
N ASP A 107 5.75 4.87 13.17
CA ASP A 107 5.92 4.90 14.64
C ASP A 107 4.56 4.98 15.36
N ILE A 108 3.66 5.85 14.89
CA ILE A 108 2.31 5.98 15.45
C ILE A 108 1.48 4.71 15.22
N ALA A 109 1.61 4.08 14.05
CA ALA A 109 0.92 2.83 13.75
C ALA A 109 1.36 1.71 14.70
N ASP A 110 2.65 1.62 15.02
CA ASP A 110 3.18 0.65 15.98
C ASP A 110 2.68 0.93 17.41
N GLU A 111 2.65 2.19 17.85
CA GLU A 111 2.06 2.58 19.14
C GLU A 111 0.56 2.21 19.23
N LEU A 112 -0.20 2.42 18.15
CA LEU A 112 -1.62 2.04 18.09
C LEU A 112 -1.81 0.53 18.15
N VAL A 113 -0.95 -0.23 17.48
CA VAL A 113 -0.95 -1.70 17.54
C VAL A 113 -0.73 -2.19 18.96
N GLU A 114 0.25 -1.62 19.67
CA GLU A 114 0.53 -1.94 21.07
C GLU A 114 -0.66 -1.59 21.96
N ALA A 115 -1.17 -0.36 21.88
CA ALA A 115 -2.26 0.11 22.72
C ALA A 115 -3.56 -0.69 22.52
N LEU A 116 -3.90 -1.05 21.27
CA LEU A 116 -5.07 -1.88 20.98
C LEU A 116 -4.85 -3.33 21.45
N THR A 117 -3.64 -3.86 21.33
CA THR A 117 -3.30 -5.21 21.80
C THR A 117 -3.42 -5.30 23.32
N ASP A 118 -2.88 -4.32 24.04
CA ASP A 118 -2.96 -4.26 25.50
C ASP A 118 -4.40 -4.10 25.99
N ALA A 119 -5.18 -3.27 25.30
CA ALA A 119 -6.61 -3.11 25.59
C ALA A 119 -7.40 -4.41 25.38
N LEU A 120 -7.06 -5.19 24.34
CA LEU A 120 -7.66 -6.51 24.12
C LEU A 120 -7.31 -7.52 25.22
N GLN A 121 -6.05 -7.52 25.68
CA GLN A 121 -5.59 -8.44 26.72
C GLN A 121 -6.17 -8.11 28.10
N SER A 122 -6.30 -6.83 28.42
CA SER A 122 -6.84 -6.34 29.69
C SER A 122 -8.37 -6.19 29.69
N GLY A 123 -9.01 -6.26 28.53
CA GLY A 123 -10.47 -6.13 28.34
C GLY A 123 -10.97 -4.69 28.22
N ALA A 124 -10.11 -3.69 28.44
CA ALA A 124 -10.40 -2.27 28.23
C ALA A 124 -9.09 -1.47 28.09
N PRO A 125 -9.08 -0.33 27.37
CA PRO A 125 -7.89 0.52 27.30
C PRO A 125 -7.57 1.16 28.65
N GLN A 126 -6.29 1.20 29.01
CA GLN A 126 -5.79 1.80 30.26
C GLN A 126 -6.14 3.29 30.37
N ASN A 127 -6.00 4.02 29.25
CA ASN A 127 -6.39 5.42 29.13
C ASN A 127 -7.21 5.61 27.85
N PRO A 128 -8.54 5.45 27.92
CA PRO A 128 -9.42 5.54 26.76
C PRO A 128 -9.37 6.92 26.06
N GLU A 129 -9.18 8.00 26.83
CA GLU A 129 -9.11 9.36 26.29
C GLU A 129 -7.85 9.56 25.46
N THR A 130 -6.69 9.11 25.96
CA THR A 130 -5.43 9.15 25.20
C THR A 130 -5.50 8.26 23.97
N LEU A 131 -6.02 7.04 24.08
CA LEU A 131 -6.21 6.16 22.91
C LEU A 131 -7.12 6.82 21.86
N GLY A 132 -8.26 7.39 22.29
CA GLY A 132 -9.19 8.10 21.41
C GLY A 132 -8.58 9.33 20.75
N TYR A 133 -7.64 10.02 21.41
CA TYR A 133 -6.89 11.14 20.83
C TYR A 133 -5.91 10.67 19.75
N ILE A 134 -5.11 9.64 20.02
CA ILE A 134 -4.12 9.11 19.07
C ILE A 134 -4.81 8.53 17.83
N LEU A 135 -5.90 7.76 18.01
CA LEU A 135 -6.71 7.23 16.91
C LEU A 135 -7.18 8.35 15.96
N ARG A 136 -7.72 9.44 16.52
CA ARG A 136 -8.19 10.60 15.75
C ARG A 136 -7.07 11.29 14.99
N GLY A 137 -5.93 11.52 15.65
CA GLY A 137 -4.75 12.07 14.99
C GLY A 137 -4.31 11.23 13.79
N TYR A 138 -4.23 9.91 13.97
CA TYR A 138 -3.79 8.98 12.94
C TYR A 138 -4.74 8.92 11.74
N PHE A 139 -6.04 8.63 11.95
CA PHE A 139 -6.96 8.46 10.81
C PHE A 139 -7.18 9.76 10.03
N GLU A 140 -7.14 10.92 10.70
CA GLU A 140 -7.23 12.21 10.01
C GLU A 140 -5.98 12.47 9.18
N ASN A 141 -4.80 12.12 9.70
CA ASN A 141 -3.55 12.25 8.97
C ASN A 141 -3.50 11.33 7.75
N GLN A 142 -3.81 10.05 7.94
CA GLN A 142 -3.77 9.04 6.88
C GLN A 142 -4.74 9.38 5.72
N ARG A 143 -5.93 9.92 6.01
CA ARG A 143 -6.86 10.40 4.97
C ARG A 143 -6.27 11.53 4.13
N ARG A 144 -5.59 12.50 4.77
CA ARG A 144 -4.94 13.61 4.05
C ARG A 144 -3.74 13.13 3.24
N HIS A 145 -2.99 12.18 3.80
CA HIS A 145 -1.86 11.54 3.16
C HIS A 145 -2.30 10.86 1.85
N ILE A 146 -3.25 9.93 1.92
CA ILE A 146 -3.80 9.21 0.77
C ILE A 146 -4.37 10.18 -0.29
N ALA A 147 -5.15 11.17 0.13
CA ALA A 147 -5.72 12.16 -0.79
C ALA A 147 -4.65 12.96 -1.54
N TRP A 148 -3.51 13.22 -0.89
CA TRP A 148 -2.38 13.90 -1.53
C TRP A 148 -1.68 12.98 -2.53
N GLU A 149 -1.45 11.72 -2.20
CA GLU A 149 -0.81 10.76 -3.11
C GLU A 149 -1.66 10.48 -4.34
N GLU A 150 -2.97 10.34 -4.17
CA GLU A 150 -3.92 10.18 -5.28
C GLU A 150 -3.98 11.41 -6.20
N SER A 151 -3.78 12.61 -5.66
CA SER A 151 -3.84 13.85 -6.44
C SER A 151 -2.50 14.31 -7.01
N VAL A 152 -1.38 13.81 -6.48
CA VAL A 152 -0.02 14.26 -6.85
C VAL A 152 0.85 13.11 -7.35
N VAL A 153 1.03 12.05 -6.56
CA VAL A 153 1.96 10.96 -6.86
C VAL A 153 1.43 10.08 -7.98
N LEU A 154 0.19 9.58 -7.87
CA LEU A 154 -0.37 8.68 -8.88
C LEU A 154 -0.47 9.33 -10.27
N PRO A 155 -0.93 10.59 -10.43
CA PRO A 155 -0.91 11.26 -11.72
C PRO A 155 0.51 11.41 -12.30
N ALA A 156 1.49 11.75 -11.45
CA ALA A 156 2.89 11.85 -11.87
C ALA A 156 3.44 10.48 -12.32
N ALA A 157 3.14 9.42 -11.58
CA ALA A 157 3.52 8.05 -11.93
C ALA A 157 2.91 7.59 -13.26
N ARG A 158 1.61 7.82 -13.47
CA ARG A 158 0.94 7.46 -14.74
C ARG A 158 1.61 8.13 -15.95
N LYS A 159 2.03 9.38 -15.79
CA LYS A 159 2.70 10.16 -16.85
C LYS A 159 4.17 9.77 -17.05
N ALA A 160 4.90 9.52 -15.97
CA ALA A 160 6.35 9.38 -15.99
C ALA A 160 6.83 7.93 -16.21
N LEU A 161 6.10 6.93 -15.70
CA LEU A 161 6.52 5.54 -15.75
C LEU A 161 6.53 5.01 -17.18
N THR A 162 7.56 4.23 -17.50
CA THR A 162 7.67 3.45 -18.74
C THR A 162 7.14 2.03 -18.58
N VAL A 163 7.05 1.30 -19.68
CA VAL A 163 6.67 -0.13 -19.63
C VAL A 163 7.70 -0.91 -18.82
N GLU A 164 8.99 -0.62 -19.00
CA GLU A 164 10.09 -1.26 -18.29
C GLU A 164 10.01 -0.98 -16.78
N ASP A 165 9.58 0.22 -16.39
CA ASP A 165 9.39 0.56 -14.98
C ASP A 165 8.19 -0.19 -14.37
N LEU A 166 7.06 -0.24 -15.09
CA LEU A 166 5.90 -0.99 -14.66
C LEU A 166 6.23 -2.49 -14.52
N ALA A 167 7.03 -3.05 -15.43
CA ALA A 167 7.51 -4.43 -15.32
C ALA A 167 8.39 -4.65 -14.07
N ARG A 168 9.26 -3.69 -13.73
CA ARG A 168 10.07 -3.74 -12.49
C ARG A 168 9.20 -3.69 -11.23
N LEU A 169 8.19 -2.84 -11.21
CA LEU A 169 7.24 -2.77 -10.09
C LEU A 169 6.45 -4.09 -9.96
N GLN A 170 6.03 -4.70 -11.07
CA GLN A 170 5.39 -6.01 -11.06
C GLN A 170 6.30 -7.09 -10.49
N GLU A 171 7.58 -7.10 -10.89
CA GLU A 171 8.56 -8.03 -10.35
C GLU A 171 8.72 -7.83 -8.83
N TRP A 172 8.81 -6.58 -8.36
CA TRP A 172 8.87 -6.27 -6.94
C TRP A 172 7.64 -6.79 -6.19
N ILE A 173 6.43 -6.54 -6.69
CA ILE A 173 5.19 -7.03 -6.06
C ILE A 173 5.24 -8.55 -5.94
N MET A 174 5.67 -9.24 -6.99
CA MET A 174 5.75 -10.70 -7.02
C MET A 174 6.83 -11.28 -6.08
N THR A 175 7.90 -10.54 -5.77
CA THR A 175 8.97 -10.97 -4.84
C THR A 175 8.77 -10.48 -3.40
N SER A 176 7.79 -9.60 -3.16
CA SER A 176 7.44 -9.09 -1.84
C SER A 176 6.84 -10.17 -0.91
N ASP A 177 6.65 -9.82 0.36
CA ASP A 177 5.95 -10.66 1.34
C ASP A 177 4.45 -10.86 1.02
N HIS A 178 3.90 -10.04 0.11
CA HIS A 178 2.51 -10.03 -0.30
C HIS A 178 2.37 -10.14 -1.83
N PRO A 179 2.77 -11.27 -2.44
CA PRO A 179 2.67 -11.44 -3.88
C PRO A 179 1.20 -11.43 -4.33
N ARG A 180 0.89 -10.62 -5.34
CA ARG A 180 -0.46 -10.51 -5.92
C ARG A 180 -0.42 -10.94 -7.38
N CYS A 181 -1.33 -11.82 -7.79
CA CYS A 181 -1.52 -12.19 -9.19
C CYS A 181 -2.95 -12.65 -9.41
N ILE A 182 -3.62 -12.15 -10.44
CA ILE A 182 -5.00 -12.57 -10.77
C ILE A 182 -5.04 -13.91 -11.53
N ARG A 183 -3.88 -14.42 -11.96
CA ARG A 183 -3.76 -15.66 -12.76
C ARG A 183 -3.36 -16.87 -11.93
N ILE A 184 -2.74 -16.65 -10.78
CA ILE A 184 -2.17 -17.72 -9.95
C ILE A 184 -2.78 -17.58 -8.55
N PRO A 185 -3.42 -18.62 -8.01
CA PRO A 185 -4.03 -18.55 -6.69
C PRO A 185 -3.01 -18.13 -5.62
N LEU A 186 -3.43 -17.30 -4.66
CA LEU A 186 -2.58 -16.82 -3.58
C LEU A 186 -1.90 -17.95 -2.79
N LEU A 187 -2.61 -19.07 -2.57
CA LEU A 187 -2.05 -20.26 -1.93
C LEU A 187 -0.86 -20.84 -2.70
N THR A 188 -0.93 -20.82 -4.04
CA THR A 188 0.18 -21.25 -4.90
C THR A 188 1.34 -20.27 -4.87
N LEU A 189 1.06 -18.96 -4.87
CA LEU A 189 2.10 -17.92 -4.76
C LEU A 189 2.90 -18.04 -3.46
N ARG A 190 2.20 -18.25 -2.33
CA ARG A 190 2.82 -18.34 -1.00
C ARG A 190 3.50 -19.69 -0.72
N ALA A 191 3.17 -20.74 -1.48
CA ALA A 191 3.77 -22.07 -1.32
C ALA A 191 5.09 -22.26 -2.10
N GLY A 192 5.40 -21.39 -3.08
CA GLY A 192 6.58 -21.52 -3.93
C GLY A 192 7.86 -20.92 -3.32
N LYS A 193 9.02 -21.46 -3.70
CA LYS A 193 10.35 -21.04 -3.19
C LYS A 193 11.03 -19.90 -3.98
N SER A 194 10.47 -19.45 -5.09
CA SER A 194 10.79 -18.15 -5.70
C SER A 194 9.70 -17.77 -6.71
N SER A 195 9.29 -16.51 -6.72
CA SER A 195 8.30 -15.96 -7.65
C SER A 195 8.75 -15.99 -9.12
N SER A 196 10.06 -15.90 -9.38
CA SER A 196 10.65 -16.03 -10.72
C SER A 196 10.37 -17.39 -11.37
N SER A 197 10.35 -18.49 -10.60
CA SER A 197 10.03 -19.83 -11.11
C SER A 197 8.54 -20.05 -11.42
N ILE A 198 7.67 -19.21 -10.85
CA ILE A 198 6.21 -19.30 -10.96
C ILE A 198 5.71 -18.55 -12.20
N CYS A 199 6.25 -17.35 -12.48
CA CYS A 199 5.88 -16.56 -13.66
C CYS A 199 6.31 -17.20 -14.98
N VAL A 200 7.45 -17.90 -15.03
CA VAL A 200 7.92 -18.60 -16.24
C VAL A 200 6.94 -19.70 -16.69
N LYS A 201 6.22 -20.32 -15.75
CA LYS A 201 5.21 -21.36 -16.00
C LYS A 201 3.80 -20.79 -16.19
N CYS A 202 3.64 -19.47 -16.26
CA CYS A 202 2.33 -18.83 -16.43
C CYS A 202 1.73 -19.23 -17.79
N PRO A 203 0.46 -19.65 -17.87
CA PRO A 203 -0.18 -20.02 -19.14
C PRO A 203 -0.11 -18.93 -20.23
N ALA A 204 0.15 -17.67 -19.86
CA ALA A 204 0.30 -16.53 -20.76
C ALA A 204 1.72 -16.35 -21.32
N SER A 205 2.79 -16.83 -20.67
CA SER A 205 4.16 -16.81 -21.25
C SER A 205 4.31 -17.79 -22.41
N LEU A 206 3.46 -18.83 -22.46
CA LEU A 206 3.35 -19.78 -23.57
C LEU A 206 2.65 -19.21 -24.82
N GLY A 207 2.07 -18.01 -24.72
CA GLY A 207 1.36 -17.33 -25.81
C GLY A 207 2.18 -16.27 -26.54
N GLN A 208 3.43 -16.03 -26.14
CA GLN A 208 4.32 -15.00 -26.73
C GLN A 208 5.39 -15.57 -27.67
N GLU A 209 5.44 -16.89 -27.84
CA GLU A 209 6.15 -17.52 -28.95
C GLU A 209 5.20 -17.63 -30.15
N LYS A 210 5.03 -16.53 -30.91
CA LYS A 210 4.68 -16.55 -32.34
C LYS A 210 4.94 -15.21 -33.00
#